data_AF-X1PCA0-F1
#
_entry.id   AF-X1PCA0-F1
#
_cell.length_a   1.000
_cell.length_b   1.000
_cell.length_c   1.000
_cell.angle_alpha   90.00
_cell.angle_beta   90.00
_cell.angle_gamma   90.00
#
_symmetry.space_group_name_H-M   'P 1'
#
loop_
_entity.id
_entity.type
_entity.pdbx_description
1 polymer ?
#
loop_
_entity_poly.entity_id
_entity_poly.type
_entity_poly.pdbx_seq_one_letter_code
_entity_poly.pdbx_strand_id
1 'polypeptide(L)'
;KKQDFLDVARKQFVNFSPNRYLEAGNRLETWIPALETNFHYKMNLFDEKENIISGLTKTPTRYIGIYTSSYQNIVHWNGWHLKEWELAIHKIHSKLPAVTFLLLGAPYDKPFADDLSKLITFAPHVNLAGKTSCNMVIRIISVLSYLISYPSGLAIMANVVSTPVTMF
;
A
#
# COMPACT_ATOMS: atom_id res chain seq x y z
N LYS A 1 -24.80 20.78 24.65
CA LYS A 1 -24.21 19.42 24.52
C LYS A 1 -23.20 19.27 23.37
N LYS A 2 -23.51 19.64 22.10
CA LYS A 2 -22.49 19.72 21.00
C LYS A 2 -21.76 21.08 20.98
N GLN A 3 -22.49 22.17 21.27
CA GLN A 3 -21.94 23.52 21.28
C GLN A 3 -20.94 23.74 22.42
N ASP A 4 -21.25 23.24 23.62
CA ASP A 4 -20.35 23.34 24.79
C ASP A 4 -19.00 22.64 24.57
N PHE A 5 -19.00 21.52 23.83
CA PHE A 5 -17.76 20.81 23.48
C PHE A 5 -16.89 21.62 22.52
N LEU A 6 -17.50 22.28 21.53
CA LEU A 6 -16.79 23.13 20.57
C LEU A 6 -16.25 24.42 21.24
N ASP A 7 -16.97 24.96 22.22
CA ASP A 7 -16.54 26.16 22.94
C ASP A 7 -15.42 25.88 23.95
N VAL A 8 -15.38 24.67 24.54
CA VAL A 8 -14.25 24.21 25.37
C VAL A 8 -13.02 23.93 24.50
N ALA A 9 -13.19 23.26 23.35
CA ALA A 9 -12.10 22.99 22.40
C ALA A 9 -11.47 24.25 21.80
N ARG A 10 -12.20 25.38 21.76
CA ARG A 10 -11.67 26.69 21.35
C ARG A 10 -10.88 27.41 22.44
N LYS A 11 -11.12 27.11 23.72
CA LYS A 11 -10.48 27.78 24.87
C LYS A 11 -9.31 26.99 25.46
N GLN A 12 -9.28 25.67 25.26
CA GLN A 12 -8.14 24.81 25.56
C GLN A 12 -7.76 24.11 24.27
N PHE A 13 -6.51 24.28 23.84
CA PHE A 13 -5.96 23.53 22.72
C PHE A 13 -5.95 22.04 23.09
N VAL A 14 -7.03 21.32 22.75
CA VAL A 14 -7.10 19.87 22.96
C VAL A 14 -6.18 19.26 21.91
N ASN A 15 -5.04 18.73 22.35
CA ASN A 15 -4.10 18.08 21.46
C ASN A 15 -4.69 16.73 21.01
N PHE A 16 -5.25 16.70 19.80
CA PHE A 16 -5.74 15.48 19.16
C PHE A 16 -4.55 14.74 18.55
N SER A 17 -4.03 13.75 19.27
CA SER A 17 -2.97 12.86 18.78
C SER A 17 -3.50 11.43 18.62
N PRO A 18 -4.03 11.06 17.43
CA PRO A 18 -4.51 9.70 17.17
C PRO A 18 -3.40 8.67 16.98
N ASN A 19 -2.13 9.05 17.17
CA ASN A 19 -0.96 8.23 16.83
C ASN A 19 -1.07 6.81 17.39
N ARG A 20 -1.30 6.65 18.71
CA ARG A 20 -1.45 5.31 19.33
C ARG A 20 -2.62 4.51 18.76
N TYR A 21 -3.70 5.17 18.36
CA TYR A 21 -4.89 4.52 17.80
C TYR A 21 -4.61 3.98 16.40
N LEU A 22 -3.93 4.78 15.58
CA LEU A 22 -3.50 4.42 14.22
C LEU A 22 -2.37 3.39 14.22
N GLU A 23 -1.41 3.50 15.14
CA GLU A 23 -0.31 2.54 15.33
C GLU A 23 -0.83 1.14 15.70
N ALA A 24 -1.99 1.05 16.35
CA ALA A 24 -2.67 -0.21 16.63
C ALA A 24 -3.45 -0.77 15.42
N GLY A 25 -3.38 -0.12 14.25
CA GLY A 25 -4.03 -0.56 13.01
C GLY A 25 -5.50 -0.22 12.91
N ASN A 26 -6.04 0.62 13.81
CA ASN A 26 -7.42 1.08 13.72
C ASN A 26 -7.57 2.16 12.65
N ARG A 27 -8.75 2.26 12.04
CA ARG A 27 -9.05 3.23 10.97
C ARG A 27 -9.43 4.59 11.56
N LEU A 28 -9.03 5.71 10.96
CA LEU A 28 -9.24 7.04 11.57
C LEU A 28 -10.73 7.37 11.79
N GLU A 29 -11.62 6.90 10.91
CA GLU A 29 -13.06 7.06 11.03
C GLU A 29 -13.66 6.41 12.28
N THR A 30 -13.00 5.39 12.83
CA THR A 30 -13.49 4.71 14.05
C THR A 30 -12.98 5.39 15.32
N TRP A 31 -12.07 6.37 15.21
CA TRP A 31 -11.49 7.07 16.35
C TRP A 31 -12.45 8.08 16.98
N ILE A 32 -13.17 8.83 16.13
CA ILE A 32 -14.19 9.80 16.54
C ILE A 32 -15.47 9.49 15.75
N PRO A 33 -16.28 8.51 16.17
CA PRO A 33 -17.44 8.05 15.39
C PRO A 33 -18.49 9.14 15.11
N ALA A 34 -18.51 10.20 15.93
CA ALA A 34 -19.42 11.33 15.75
C ALA A 34 -18.99 12.32 14.65
N LEU A 35 -17.76 12.20 14.15
CA LEU A 35 -17.27 12.97 13.01
C LEU A 35 -17.54 12.16 11.74
N GLU A 36 -18.43 12.66 10.88
CA GLU A 36 -18.64 12.06 9.57
C GLU A 36 -17.38 12.23 8.72
N THR A 37 -16.61 11.16 8.60
CA THR A 37 -15.42 11.11 7.77
C THR A 37 -15.71 10.35 6.49
N ASN A 38 -15.61 11.06 5.35
CA ASN A 38 -15.57 10.44 4.04
C ASN A 38 -14.17 10.61 3.45
N PHE A 39 -13.34 9.57 3.56
CA PHE A 39 -12.00 9.53 2.96
C PHE A 39 -12.02 9.06 1.50
N HIS A 40 -13.19 8.69 0.98
CA HIS A 40 -13.35 8.19 -0.37
C HIS A 40 -13.81 9.32 -1.30
N TYR A 41 -12.86 9.90 -2.01
CA TYR A 41 -13.17 10.72 -3.17
C TYR A 41 -13.34 9.82 -4.40
N LYS A 42 -14.26 10.19 -5.29
CA LYS A 42 -14.49 9.46 -6.54
C LYS A 42 -13.22 9.48 -7.37
N MET A 43 -12.56 8.34 -7.51
CA MET A 43 -11.46 8.17 -8.44
C MET A 43 -12.03 7.73 -9.78
N ASN A 44 -11.87 8.56 -10.80
CA ASN A 44 -12.19 8.19 -12.17
C ASN A 44 -11.08 7.29 -12.71
N LEU A 45 -11.09 6.02 -12.32
CA LEU A 45 -10.19 4.99 -12.83
C LEU A 45 -10.76 4.53 -14.18
N PHE A 46 -10.40 5.21 -15.27
CA PHE A 46 -10.86 4.86 -16.60
C PHE A 46 -10.39 3.46 -17.04
N ASP A 47 -11.13 2.84 -17.97
CA ASP A 47 -10.87 1.51 -18.53
C ASP A 47 -9.60 1.45 -19.38
N GLU A 48 -8.45 1.52 -18.72
CA GLU A 48 -7.23 0.99 -19.30
C GLU A 48 -7.28 -0.53 -19.26
N LYS A 49 -7.01 -1.17 -20.41
CA LYS A 49 -6.90 -2.62 -20.67
C LYS A 49 -7.35 -3.51 -19.50
N GLU A 50 -8.65 -3.87 -19.47
CA GLU A 50 -9.24 -4.81 -18.50
C GLU A 50 -8.48 -6.14 -18.34
N ASN A 51 -7.62 -6.50 -19.28
CA ASN A 51 -6.92 -7.77 -19.34
C ASN A 51 -6.08 -8.08 -18.08
N ILE A 52 -5.39 -7.09 -17.49
CA ILE A 52 -4.54 -7.35 -16.31
C ILE A 52 -5.41 -7.63 -15.08
N ILE A 53 -6.36 -6.74 -14.78
CA ILE A 53 -7.24 -6.90 -13.62
C ILE A 53 -8.09 -8.16 -13.75
N SER A 54 -8.70 -8.39 -14.92
CA SER A 54 -9.49 -9.60 -15.14
C SER A 54 -8.65 -10.87 -15.00
N GLY A 55 -7.38 -10.86 -15.39
CA GLY A 55 -6.45 -11.96 -15.15
C GLY A 55 -6.21 -12.20 -13.65
N LEU A 56 -6.01 -11.13 -12.88
CA LEU A 56 -5.82 -11.23 -11.42
C LEU A 56 -7.07 -11.74 -10.72
N THR A 57 -8.26 -11.21 -11.06
CA THR A 57 -9.51 -11.54 -10.35
C THR A 57 -10.12 -12.90 -10.75
N LYS A 58 -9.73 -13.47 -11.90
CA LYS A 58 -10.23 -14.78 -12.36
C LYS A 58 -9.54 -15.96 -11.69
N THR A 59 -8.42 -15.74 -11.01
CA THR A 59 -7.71 -16.81 -10.32
C THR A 59 -8.07 -16.79 -8.82
N PRO A 60 -8.12 -17.95 -8.15
CA PRO A 60 -8.28 -18.01 -6.69
C PRO A 60 -7.01 -17.57 -5.94
N THR A 61 -5.95 -17.22 -6.66
CA THR A 61 -4.66 -16.82 -6.11
C THR A 61 -4.79 -15.52 -5.33
N ARG A 62 -4.19 -15.49 -4.13
CA ARG A 62 -4.08 -14.25 -3.35
C ARG A 62 -2.84 -13.48 -3.79
N TYR A 63 -2.99 -12.18 -3.97
CA TYR A 63 -1.90 -11.30 -4.39
C TYR A 63 -1.47 -10.38 -3.26
N ILE A 64 -0.16 -10.31 -3.02
CA ILE A 64 0.44 -9.29 -2.15
C ILE A 64 1.26 -8.34 -3.02
N GLY A 65 0.97 -7.05 -2.94
CA GLY A 65 1.74 -6.02 -3.61
C GLY A 65 3.01 -5.69 -2.85
N ILE A 66 4.10 -5.44 -3.58
CA ILE A 66 5.38 -4.98 -3.07
C ILE A 66 5.75 -3.70 -3.81
N TYR A 67 5.93 -2.61 -3.08
CA TYR A 67 6.51 -1.37 -3.62
C TYR A 67 7.76 -1.01 -2.83
N THR A 68 8.93 -1.00 -3.48
CA THR A 68 10.22 -0.81 -2.80
C THR A 68 10.81 0.60 -2.95
N SER A 69 10.22 1.44 -3.81
CA SER A 69 10.85 2.67 -4.31
C SER A 69 12.13 2.43 -5.12
N SER A 70 12.79 3.53 -5.50
CA SER A 70 14.01 3.55 -6.29
C SER A 70 15.26 3.48 -5.40
N TYR A 71 16.38 3.05 -5.97
CA TYR A 71 17.68 3.06 -5.29
C TYR A 71 18.02 4.42 -4.67
N GLN A 72 17.73 5.51 -5.40
CA GLN A 72 18.00 6.87 -4.93
C GLN A 72 17.23 7.14 -3.64
N ASN A 73 15.92 6.87 -3.60
CA ASN A 73 15.12 7.11 -2.40
C ASN A 73 15.57 6.26 -1.22
N ILE A 74 15.88 4.98 -1.47
CA ILE A 74 16.36 4.08 -0.41
C ILE A 74 17.62 4.62 0.27
N VAL A 75 18.59 5.13 -0.51
CA VAL A 75 19.82 5.74 0.03
C VAL A 75 19.52 7.01 0.82
N HIS A 76 18.65 7.88 0.31
CA HIS A 76 18.36 9.17 0.95
C HIS A 76 17.55 9.02 2.24
N TRP A 77 16.69 8.01 2.32
CA TRP A 77 15.74 7.83 3.41
C TRP A 77 16.06 6.63 4.31
N ASN A 78 17.22 6.00 4.10
CA ASN A 78 17.64 4.79 4.82
C ASN A 78 16.55 3.70 4.82
N GLY A 79 15.93 3.50 3.65
CA GLY A 79 14.90 2.49 3.45
C GLY A 79 15.50 1.08 3.38
N TRP A 80 14.64 0.07 3.30
CA TRP A 80 15.09 -1.31 3.15
C TRP A 80 15.84 -1.53 1.83
N HIS A 81 17.03 -2.12 1.92
CA HIS A 81 17.77 -2.57 0.75
C HIS A 81 17.24 -3.91 0.23
N LEU A 82 17.79 -4.36 -0.90
CA LEU A 82 17.35 -5.57 -1.59
C LEU A 82 17.30 -6.81 -0.69
N LYS A 83 18.27 -6.96 0.22
CA LYS A 83 18.36 -8.12 1.11
C LYS A 83 17.26 -8.13 2.16
N GLU A 84 16.89 -6.99 2.69
CA GLU A 84 15.81 -6.85 3.65
C GLU A 84 14.46 -7.17 3.00
N TRP A 85 14.23 -6.67 1.78
CA TRP A 85 13.05 -7.04 0.99
C TRP A 85 13.00 -8.54 0.67
N GLU A 86 14.12 -9.13 0.20
CA GLU A 86 14.24 -10.57 -0.05
C GLU A 86 13.90 -11.39 1.20
N LEU A 87 14.49 -11.05 2.35
CA LEU A 87 14.27 -11.72 3.63
C LEU A 87 12.81 -11.62 4.09
N ALA A 88 12.18 -10.46 3.90
CA ALA A 88 10.77 -10.27 4.23
C ALA A 88 9.87 -11.14 3.34
N ILE A 89 10.10 -11.13 2.03
CA ILE A 89 9.36 -11.96 1.07
C ILE A 89 9.55 -13.45 1.38
N HIS A 90 10.76 -13.87 1.72
CA HIS A 90 11.05 -15.24 2.15
C HIS A 90 10.23 -15.65 3.38
N LYS A 91 10.20 -14.80 4.42
CA LYS A 91 9.42 -15.05 5.64
C LYS A 91 7.91 -15.07 5.40
N ILE A 92 7.42 -14.27 4.46
CA ILE A 92 6.00 -14.26 4.09
C ILE A 92 5.66 -15.53 3.32
N HIS A 93 6.46 -15.86 2.30
CA HIS A 93 6.24 -17.03 1.45
C HIS A 93 6.29 -18.34 2.24
N SER A 94 7.20 -18.46 3.23
CA SER A 94 7.29 -19.65 4.09
C SER A 94 6.03 -19.88 4.95
N LYS A 95 5.28 -18.81 5.25
CA LYS A 95 4.01 -18.88 5.99
C LYS A 95 2.78 -18.93 5.07
N LEU A 96 2.88 -18.36 3.88
CA LEU A 96 1.80 -18.20 2.91
C LEU A 96 2.27 -18.63 1.51
N PRO A 97 2.51 -19.93 1.27
CA PRO A 97 3.11 -20.42 0.02
C PRO A 97 2.21 -20.26 -1.21
N ALA A 98 0.90 -20.09 -1.00
CA ALA A 98 -0.09 -19.94 -2.08
C ALA A 98 -0.26 -18.48 -2.58
N VAL A 99 0.54 -17.53 -2.07
CA VAL A 99 0.50 -16.12 -2.48
C VAL A 99 1.43 -15.87 -3.65
N THR A 100 0.99 -15.03 -4.59
CA THR A 100 1.84 -14.45 -5.64
C THR A 100 2.16 -12.99 -5.32
N PHE A 101 3.43 -12.62 -5.40
CA PHE A 101 3.87 -11.24 -5.18
C PHE A 101 3.78 -10.41 -6.46
N LEU A 102 3.22 -9.20 -6.39
CA LEU A 102 3.22 -8.25 -7.50
C LEU A 102 4.20 -7.12 -7.17
N LEU A 103 5.31 -7.01 -7.91
CA LEU A 103 6.25 -5.90 -7.75
C LEU A 103 5.71 -4.70 -8.52
N LEU A 104 5.38 -3.63 -7.79
CA LEU A 104 4.78 -2.41 -8.31
C LEU A 104 5.79 -1.27 -8.29
N GLY A 105 5.57 -0.26 -9.12
CA GLY A 105 6.40 0.93 -9.16
C GLY A 105 6.29 1.69 -10.47
N ALA A 106 6.82 2.90 -10.47
CA ALA A 106 6.96 3.74 -11.65
C ALA A 106 8.18 3.30 -12.50
N PRO A 107 8.38 3.85 -13.70
CA PRO A 107 9.52 3.51 -14.55
C PRO A 107 10.89 3.67 -13.87
N TYR A 108 11.05 4.66 -13.00
CA TYR A 108 12.30 4.90 -12.26
C TYR A 108 12.55 3.91 -11.10
N ASP A 109 11.52 3.16 -10.67
CA ASP A 109 11.68 2.10 -9.66
C ASP A 109 12.10 0.76 -10.29
N LYS A 110 11.94 0.63 -11.62
CA LYS A 110 12.16 -0.61 -12.37
C LYS A 110 13.53 -1.27 -12.11
N PRO A 111 14.67 -0.55 -12.08
CA PRO A 111 15.96 -1.20 -11.82
C PRO A 111 15.99 -1.95 -10.49
N PHE A 112 15.44 -1.36 -9.42
CA PHE A 112 15.37 -2.00 -8.12
C PHE A 112 14.45 -3.22 -8.13
N ALA A 113 13.27 -3.09 -8.74
CA ALA A 113 12.31 -4.18 -8.86
C ALA A 113 12.86 -5.36 -9.71
N ASP A 114 13.62 -5.07 -10.77
CA ASP A 114 14.28 -6.09 -11.58
C ASP A 114 15.33 -6.87 -10.78
N ASP A 115 16.14 -6.18 -9.98
CA ASP A 115 17.15 -6.83 -9.14
C ASP A 115 16.49 -7.64 -8.01
N LEU A 116 15.42 -7.12 -7.41
CA LEU A 116 14.65 -7.87 -6.42
C LEU A 116 14.03 -9.13 -7.03
N SER A 117 13.45 -9.02 -8.24
CA SER A 117 12.87 -10.15 -8.99
C SER A 117 13.88 -11.29 -9.21
N LYS A 118 15.15 -10.97 -9.48
CA LYS A 118 16.23 -11.97 -9.61
C LYS A 118 16.54 -12.68 -8.30
N LEU A 119 16.36 -12.02 -7.15
CA LEU A 119 16.63 -12.58 -5.83
C LEU A 119 15.49 -13.46 -5.30
N ILE A 120 14.24 -13.15 -5.67
CA ILE A 120 13.05 -13.82 -5.14
C ILE A 120 12.50 -14.93 -6.04
N THR A 121 13.35 -15.56 -6.86
CA THR A 121 12.96 -16.65 -7.78
C THR A 121 12.39 -17.88 -7.06
N PHE A 122 12.64 -18.00 -5.75
CA PHE A 122 12.05 -19.03 -4.88
C PHE A 122 10.54 -18.84 -4.62
N ALA A 123 9.98 -17.66 -4.91
CA ALA A 123 8.57 -17.34 -4.69
C ALA A 123 7.86 -16.93 -6.00
N PRO A 124 6.58 -17.31 -6.19
CA PRO A 124 5.79 -16.84 -7.33
C PRO A 124 5.68 -15.32 -7.31
N HIS A 125 6.11 -14.66 -8.39
CA HIS A 125 6.02 -13.20 -8.49
C HIS A 125 5.86 -12.72 -9.93
N VAL A 126 5.32 -11.51 -10.07
CA VAL A 126 5.20 -10.79 -11.34
C VAL A 126 5.73 -9.39 -11.15
N ASN A 127 6.75 -9.02 -11.93
CA ASN A 127 7.29 -7.67 -11.92
C ASN A 127 6.49 -6.78 -12.89
N LEU A 128 5.74 -5.83 -12.33
CA LEU A 128 4.93 -4.83 -13.04
C LEU A 128 5.49 -3.40 -12.93
N ALA A 129 6.65 -3.22 -12.28
CA ALA A 129 7.27 -1.92 -12.10
C ALA A 129 7.60 -1.27 -13.46
N GLY A 130 7.09 -0.07 -13.68
CA GLY A 130 7.23 0.66 -14.94
C GLY A 130 6.43 0.09 -16.12
N LYS A 131 5.59 -0.93 -15.91
CA LYS A 131 4.78 -1.59 -16.96
C LYS A 131 3.31 -1.20 -16.95
N THR A 132 2.89 -0.39 -15.99
CA THR A 132 1.50 0.02 -15.78
C THR A 132 1.41 1.53 -15.63
N SER A 133 0.26 2.10 -15.98
CA SER A 133 -0.03 3.51 -15.70
C SER A 133 -0.34 3.71 -14.21
N CYS A 134 -0.43 4.97 -13.79
CA CYS A 134 -0.89 5.33 -12.46
C CYS A 134 -2.32 4.81 -12.17
N ASN A 135 -3.23 4.91 -13.14
CA ASN A 135 -4.60 4.42 -12.99
C ASN A 135 -4.64 2.90 -12.82
N MET A 136 -3.87 2.19 -13.65
CA MET A 136 -3.81 0.73 -13.60
C MET A 136 -3.19 0.23 -12.29
N VAL A 137 -2.12 0.87 -11.78
CA VAL A 137 -1.54 0.44 -10.50
C VAL A 137 -2.50 0.63 -9.34
N ILE A 138 -3.30 1.70 -9.32
CA ILE A 138 -4.34 1.91 -8.30
C ILE A 138 -5.41 0.81 -8.39
N ARG A 139 -5.85 0.44 -9.60
CA ARG A 139 -6.78 -0.69 -9.81
C ARG A 139 -6.19 -2.03 -9.38
N ILE A 140 -4.89 -2.25 -9.61
CA ILE A 140 -4.21 -3.45 -9.12
C ILE A 140 -4.24 -3.45 -7.60
N ILE A 141 -3.89 -2.32 -6.96
CA ILE A 141 -3.89 -2.19 -5.50
C ILE A 141 -5.27 -2.52 -4.92
N SER A 142 -6.37 -2.08 -5.54
CA SER A 142 -7.74 -2.33 -5.04
C SER A 142 -8.18 -3.80 -5.04
N VAL A 143 -7.45 -4.68 -5.72
CA VAL A 143 -7.74 -6.13 -5.74
C VAL A 143 -6.68 -6.96 -5.01
N LEU A 144 -5.67 -6.33 -4.42
CA LEU A 144 -4.68 -7.01 -3.59
C LEU A 144 -5.31 -7.47 -2.27
N SER A 145 -4.79 -8.57 -1.72
CA SER A 145 -5.09 -8.97 -0.34
C SER A 145 -4.34 -8.09 0.67
N TYR A 146 -3.16 -7.60 0.29
CA TYR A 146 -2.30 -6.77 1.14
C TYR A 146 -1.28 -6.00 0.29
N LEU A 147 -0.84 -4.83 0.75
CA LEU A 147 0.28 -4.06 0.19
C LEU A 147 1.39 -3.89 1.23
N ILE A 148 2.63 -4.20 0.86
CA ILE A 148 3.83 -3.86 1.64
C ILE A 148 4.61 -2.85 0.82
N SER A 149 4.88 -1.68 1.40
CA SER A 149 5.30 -0.52 0.62
C SER A 149 6.34 0.30 1.34
N TYR A 150 7.31 0.85 0.61
CA TYR A 150 8.01 2.06 1.01
C TYR A 150 6.98 3.20 1.22
N PRO A 151 7.15 4.10 2.22
CA PRO A 151 6.22 5.19 2.47
C PRO A 151 6.16 6.15 1.28
N SER A 152 5.09 6.06 0.49
CA SER A 152 4.91 6.86 -0.72
C SER A 152 3.44 7.11 -1.02
N GLY A 153 3.17 7.89 -2.07
CA GLY A 153 1.82 8.08 -2.59
C GLY A 153 1.09 6.76 -2.88
N LEU A 154 1.77 5.72 -3.38
CA LEU A 154 1.14 4.42 -3.64
C LEU A 154 0.64 3.75 -2.36
N ALA A 155 1.39 3.88 -1.26
CA ALA A 155 0.97 3.37 0.04
C ALA A 155 -0.27 4.11 0.57
N ILE A 156 -0.31 5.43 0.37
CA ILE A 156 -1.49 6.24 0.72
C ILE A 156 -2.70 5.84 -0.12
N MET A 157 -2.53 5.60 -1.42
CA MET A 157 -3.62 5.18 -2.29
C MET A 157 -4.25 3.85 -1.87
N ALA A 158 -3.49 2.94 -1.26
CA ALA A 158 -4.03 1.69 -0.73
C ALA A 158 -5.15 1.92 0.30
N ASN A 159 -4.99 2.92 1.18
CA ASN A 159 -6.04 3.27 2.12
C ASN A 159 -7.31 3.79 1.42
N VAL A 160 -7.15 4.57 0.34
CA VAL A 160 -8.27 5.13 -0.43
C VAL A 160 -9.07 4.03 -1.13
N VAL A 161 -8.41 2.97 -1.58
CA VAL A 161 -9.08 1.79 -2.19
C VAL A 161 -9.37 0.66 -1.19
N SER A 162 -9.25 0.92 0.11
CA SER A 162 -9.52 -0.05 1.19
C SER A 162 -8.65 -1.31 1.16
N THR A 163 -7.43 -1.22 0.64
CA THR A 163 -6.44 -2.29 0.67
C THR A 163 -5.59 -2.18 1.93
N PRO A 164 -5.52 -3.23 2.77
CA PRO A 164 -4.61 -3.25 3.92
C PRO A 164 -3.17 -2.98 3.50
N VAL A 165 -2.47 -2.08 4.20
CA VAL A 165 -1.11 -1.66 3.86
C VAL A 165 -0.21 -1.56 5.09
N THR A 166 1.04 -1.97 4.95
CA THR A 166 2.12 -1.64 5.90
C THR A 166 3.24 -0.90 5.18
N MET A 167 3.76 0.14 5.85
CA MET A 167 4.85 0.98 5.35
C MET A 167 6.14 0.77 6.15
N PHE A 168 7.29 0.71 5.47
CA PHE A 168 8.62 0.55 6.07
C PHE A 168 9.63 1.51 5.45
#